data_AF-A0A239GRK2-F1
#
_entry.id   AF-A0A239GRK2-F1
#
_cell.length_a   1.000
_cell.length_b   1.000
_cell.length_c   1.000
_cell.angle_alpha   90.00
_cell.angle_beta   90.00
_cell.angle_gamma   90.00
#
_symmetry.space_group_name_H-M   'P 1'
#
loop_
_entity.id
_entity.type
_entity.pdbx_description
1 polymer ?
#
loop_
_entity_poly.entity_id
_entity_poly.type
_entity_poly.pdbx_seq_one_letter_code
_entity_poly.pdbx_strand_id
1 'polypeptide(L)'
;MAPTDDEAALLPLDRSQLDALREHVEALLGDGGCDQTRRATDAWAASHGVALDRLHEGLEEFGGFCDCEVVMNVDPAVVFPVAGQAAEGPSLR
;
A
#
# COMPACT_ATOMS: atom_id res chain seq x y z
N MET A 1 9.98 -15.72 -21.08
CA MET A 1 9.57 -14.72 -20.07
C MET A 1 8.10 -14.44 -20.36
N ALA A 2 7.18 -15.07 -19.64
CA ALA A 2 5.75 -14.81 -19.86
C ALA A 2 5.42 -13.41 -19.31
N PRO A 3 4.65 -12.59 -20.03
CA PRO A 3 4.12 -11.35 -19.47
C PRO A 3 3.10 -11.76 -18.40
N THR A 4 3.28 -11.32 -17.16
CA THR A 4 2.30 -11.51 -16.10
C THR A 4 1.21 -10.46 -16.25
N ASP A 5 -0.06 -10.88 -16.12
CA ASP A 5 -1.32 -10.15 -16.38
C ASP A 5 -1.54 -8.79 -15.68
N ASP A 6 -0.52 -8.12 -15.16
CA ASP A 6 -0.65 -6.89 -14.36
C ASP A 6 0.21 -5.74 -14.87
N GLU A 7 0.03 -5.34 -16.13
CA GLU A 7 0.39 -3.97 -16.53
C GLU A 7 -0.62 -2.93 -15.98
N ALA A 8 -1.76 -3.40 -15.41
CA ALA A 8 -2.87 -2.58 -14.94
C ALA A 8 -3.04 -2.50 -13.41
N ALA A 9 -2.35 -3.32 -12.61
CA ALA A 9 -2.35 -3.14 -11.15
C ALA A 9 -1.62 -1.85 -10.78
N LEU A 10 -2.27 -1.02 -9.96
CA LEU A 10 -1.71 0.25 -9.49
C LEU A 10 -0.50 0.04 -8.58
N LEU A 11 -0.42 -1.08 -7.85
CA LEU A 11 0.67 -1.39 -6.94
C LEU A 11 1.47 -2.61 -7.42
N PRO A 12 2.82 -2.60 -7.30
CA PRO A 12 3.66 -3.75 -7.60
C PRO A 12 3.69 -4.76 -6.44
N LEU A 13 2.53 -4.96 -5.79
CA LEU A 13 2.34 -5.80 -4.61
C LEU A 13 1.07 -6.63 -4.80
N ASP A 14 1.05 -7.83 -4.24
CA ASP A 14 -0.21 -8.51 -3.95
C ASP A 14 -0.83 -8.03 -2.63
N ARG A 15 -2.06 -8.49 -2.34
CA ARG A 15 -2.78 -8.12 -1.12
C ARG A 15 -2.01 -8.45 0.17
N SER A 16 -1.41 -9.64 0.22
CA SER A 16 -0.68 -10.09 1.42
C SER A 16 0.61 -9.30 1.63
N GLN A 17 1.26 -8.90 0.54
CA GLN A 17 2.43 -8.02 0.59
C GLN A 17 2.07 -6.61 1.06
N LEU A 18 0.92 -6.06 0.63
CA LEU A 18 0.46 -4.75 1.12
C LEU A 18 0.07 -4.81 2.61
N ASP A 19 -0.60 -5.88 3.06
CA ASP A 19 -0.87 -6.10 4.49
C ASP A 19 0.45 -6.13 5.30
N ALA A 20 1.42 -6.93 4.86
CA ALA A 20 2.72 -7.06 5.53
C ALA A 20 3.53 -5.74 5.55
N LEU A 21 3.47 -4.96 4.47
CA LEU A 21 4.07 -3.62 4.43
C LEU A 21 3.44 -2.72 5.49
N ARG A 22 2.10 -2.67 5.56
CA ARG A 22 1.38 -1.82 6.53
C ARG A 22 1.70 -2.18 7.97
N GLU A 23 1.70 -3.48 8.31
CA GLU A 23 2.07 -3.96 9.64
C GLU A 23 3.50 -3.56 10.02
N HIS A 24 4.46 -3.68 9.08
CA HIS A 24 5.84 -3.28 9.31
C HIS A 24 5.98 -1.77 9.57
N VAL A 25 5.30 -0.95 8.77
CA VAL A 25 5.34 0.51 8.90
C VAL A 25 4.65 0.96 10.19
N GLU A 26 3.50 0.39 10.54
CA GLU A 26 2.79 0.70 11.78
C GLU A 26 3.64 0.43 13.02
N ALA A 27 4.35 -0.72 13.05
CA ALA A 27 5.25 -1.05 14.14
C ALA A 27 6.37 -0.01 14.33
N LEU A 28 6.96 0.49 13.23
CA LEU A 28 8.03 1.49 13.27
C LEU A 28 7.52 2.90 13.60
N LEU A 29 6.28 3.23 13.22
CA LEU A 29 5.64 4.50 13.60
C LEU A 29 5.31 4.55 15.09
N GLY A 30 4.96 3.42 15.71
CA GLY A 30 4.71 3.33 17.16
C GLY A 30 5.89 3.77 18.01
N ASP A 31 7.12 3.52 17.52
CA ASP A 31 8.36 3.84 18.23
C ASP A 31 8.90 5.24 17.93
N GLY A 32 8.64 5.80 16.74
CA GLY A 32 9.29 7.02 16.24
C GLY A 32 8.38 8.16 15.80
N GLY A 33 7.08 7.92 15.66
CA GLY A 33 6.16 8.85 15.00
C GLY A 33 6.45 9.03 13.50
N CYS A 34 5.65 9.86 12.82
CA CYS A 34 5.85 10.14 11.39
C CYS A 34 6.74 11.36 11.16
N ASP A 35 7.72 11.22 10.27
CA ASP A 35 8.63 12.29 9.83
C ASP A 35 8.32 12.84 8.44
N GLN A 36 7.11 12.56 7.92
CA GLN A 36 6.66 12.97 6.58
C GLN A 36 7.48 12.36 5.43
N THR A 37 8.12 11.21 5.67
CA THR A 37 8.82 10.45 4.64
C THR A 37 8.26 9.04 4.50
N ARG A 38 8.72 8.31 3.46
CA ARG A 38 8.43 6.89 3.21
C ARG A 38 9.59 5.98 3.67
N ARG A 39 10.37 6.38 4.67
CA ARG A 39 11.62 5.68 5.02
C ARG A 39 11.37 4.21 5.41
N ALA A 40 10.36 3.92 6.21
CA ALA A 40 10.04 2.55 6.61
C ALA A 40 9.52 1.74 5.41
N THR A 41 8.66 2.37 4.60
CA THR A 41 8.15 1.79 3.35
C THR A 41 9.28 1.41 2.38
N ASP A 42 10.22 2.33 2.15
CA ASP A 42 11.35 2.14 1.24
C ASP A 42 12.28 1.04 1.73
N ALA A 43 12.56 1.01 3.03
CA ALA A 43 13.39 -0.02 3.65
C ALA A 43 12.74 -1.41 3.50
N TRP A 44 11.43 -1.52 3.75
CA TRP A 44 10.69 -2.76 3.57
C TRP A 44 10.73 -3.21 2.11
N ALA A 45 10.38 -2.32 1.18
CA ALA A 45 10.30 -2.62 -0.24
C ALA A 45 11.66 -3.05 -0.81
N ALA A 46 12.74 -2.36 -0.45
CA ALA A 46 14.10 -2.72 -0.82
C ALA A 46 14.48 -4.13 -0.32
N SER A 47 14.09 -4.50 0.91
CA SER A 47 14.36 -5.82 1.47
C SER A 47 13.58 -6.96 0.80
N HIS A 48 12.46 -6.64 0.13
CA HIS A 48 11.61 -7.61 -0.58
C HIS A 48 11.80 -7.57 -2.10
N GLY A 49 12.73 -6.75 -2.63
CA GLY A 49 12.98 -6.63 -4.07
C GLY A 49 11.86 -5.94 -4.85
N VAL A 50 11.06 -5.11 -4.19
CA VAL A 50 9.98 -4.33 -4.80
C VAL A 50 10.57 -3.06 -5.43
N ALA A 51 10.15 -2.73 -6.65
CA ALA A 51 10.60 -1.53 -7.35
C ALA A 51 10.02 -0.27 -6.69
N LEU A 52 10.88 0.55 -6.08
CA LEU A 52 10.49 1.74 -5.31
C LEU A 52 9.67 2.75 -6.13
N ASP A 53 10.14 3.11 -7.33
CA ASP A 53 9.45 4.09 -8.16
C ASP A 53 8.00 3.67 -8.47
N ARG A 54 7.81 2.40 -8.83
CA ARG A 54 6.48 1.83 -9.09
C ARG A 54 5.63 1.73 -7.83
N LEU A 55 6.25 1.42 -6.70
CA LEU A 55 5.56 1.37 -5.43
C LEU A 55 5.08 2.78 -5.03
N HIS A 56 5.92 3.79 -5.20
CA HIS A 56 5.58 5.18 -4.90
C HIS A 56 4.43 5.68 -5.77
N GLU A 57 4.52 5.49 -7.08
CA GLU A 57 3.43 5.81 -8.03
C GLU A 57 2.11 5.20 -7.56
N GLY A 58 2.11 3.90 -7.24
CA GLY A 58 0.92 3.19 -6.79
C GLY A 58 0.37 3.68 -5.44
N LEU A 59 1.25 3.92 -4.46
CA LEU A 59 0.84 4.39 -3.14
C LEU A 59 0.23 5.80 -3.21
N GLU A 60 0.76 6.67 -4.07
CA GLU A 60 0.29 8.05 -4.25
C GLU A 60 -1.15 8.11 -4.79
N GLU A 61 -1.54 7.18 -5.67
CA GLU A 61 -2.93 7.06 -6.16
C GLU A 61 -3.94 6.77 -5.04
N PHE A 62 -3.49 6.15 -3.94
CA PHE A 62 -4.28 5.92 -2.73
C PHE A 62 -3.95 6.90 -1.59
N GLY A 63 -3.19 7.96 -1.88
CA GLY A 63 -2.86 9.02 -0.94
C GLY A 63 -1.79 8.67 0.09
N GLY A 64 -0.87 7.74 -0.21
CA GLY A 64 0.24 7.34 0.66
C GLY A 64 1.55 8.07 0.38
N PHE A 65 1.68 9.34 0.80
CA PHE A 65 2.89 10.15 0.58
C PHE A 65 3.91 10.08 1.73
N CYS A 66 3.47 9.80 2.96
CA CYS A 66 4.30 9.40 4.12
C CYS A 66 3.99 7.96 4.56
N ASP A 67 4.88 7.39 5.38
CA ASP A 67 4.66 6.13 6.11
C ASP A 67 3.32 6.14 6.88
N CYS A 68 2.96 7.28 7.48
CA CYS A 68 1.69 7.43 8.19
C CYS A 68 0.45 7.24 7.30
N GLU A 69 0.47 7.84 6.12
CA GLU A 69 -0.59 7.82 5.15
C GLU A 69 -0.66 6.47 4.44
N VAL A 70 0.46 5.77 4.27
CA VAL A 70 0.45 4.38 3.79
C VAL A 70 -0.40 3.50 4.73
N VAL A 71 -0.23 3.64 6.04
CA VAL A 71 -1.02 2.89 7.03
C VAL A 71 -2.49 3.35 7.05
N MET A 72 -2.73 4.65 7.03
CA MET A 72 -4.07 5.25 7.20
C MET A 72 -4.95 5.21 5.95
N ASN A 73 -4.39 5.36 4.75
CA ASN A 73 -5.14 5.58 3.52
C ASN A 73 -5.12 4.37 2.58
N VAL A 74 -4.02 3.60 2.55
CA VAL A 74 -3.82 2.53 1.56
C VAL A 74 -4.37 1.20 2.10
N ASP A 75 -5.69 1.04 2.05
CA ASP A 75 -6.39 -0.16 2.54
C ASP A 75 -6.35 -1.31 1.50
N PRO A 76 -5.79 -2.49 1.84
CA PRO A 76 -5.78 -3.66 0.97
C PRO A 76 -7.15 -4.12 0.47
N ALA A 77 -8.23 -3.89 1.21
CA ALA A 77 -9.59 -4.22 0.77
C ALA A 77 -10.10 -3.27 -0.33
N VAL A 78 -9.61 -2.02 -0.35
CA VAL A 78 -9.92 -1.02 -1.38
C VAL A 78 -9.04 -1.25 -2.61
N VAL A 79 -7.75 -1.51 -2.41
CA VAL A 79 -6.79 -1.77 -3.49
C VAL A 79 -7.10 -3.09 -4.20
N PHE A 80 -7.44 -4.14 -3.44
CA PHE A 80 -7.71 -5.49 -3.95
C PHE A 80 -9.13 -5.93 -3.58
N PRO A 81 -10.16 -5.35 -4.22
CA PRO A 81 -11.53 -5.71 -3.94
C PRO A 81 -11.79 -7.16 -4.33
N VAL A 82 -12.31 -7.98 -3.41
CA VAL A 82 -12.82 -9.31 -3.82
C VAL A 82 -14.09 -9.14 -4.64
N ALA A 83 -14.20 -9.91 -5.72
CA ALA A 83 -15.35 -9.89 -6.62
C ALA A 83 -16.66 -10.11 -5.82
N GLY A 84 -17.55 -9.11 -5.86
CA GLY A 84 -18.80 -9.09 -5.09
C GLY A 84 -18.89 -7.98 -4.04
N GLN A 85 -17.78 -7.34 -3.69
CA GLN A 85 -17.75 -6.12 -2.88
C GLN A 85 -17.81 -4.89 -3.79
N ALA A 86 -18.99 -4.58 -4.34
CA ALA A 86 -19.23 -3.22 -4.80
C ALA A 86 -19.28 -2.31 -3.58
N ALA A 87 -18.54 -1.21 -3.61
CA ALA A 87 -18.46 -0.20 -2.55
C ALA A 87 -19.85 0.09 -1.96
N GLU A 88 -20.13 -0.44 -0.77
CA GLU A 88 -21.26 0.00 0.03
C GLU A 88 -20.95 1.42 0.51
N GLY A 89 -21.33 2.39 -0.33
CA GLY A 89 -21.35 3.80 0.07
C GLY A 89 -22.25 3.99 1.29
N PRO A 90 -21.99 5.00 2.13
CA PRO A 90 -22.70 5.17 3.39
C PRO A 90 -24.20 5.34 3.14
N SER A 91 -25.00 4.40 3.63
CA SER A 91 -26.45 4.53 3.73
C SER A 91 -26.74 5.57 4.82
N LEU A 92 -26.88 6.84 4.42
CA LEU A 92 -27.47 7.86 5.28
C LEU A 92 -28.94 7.47 5.50
N ARG A 93 -29.27 7.13 6.76
CA ARG A 93 -30.64 7.10 7.27
C ARG A 93 -31.01 8.45 7.87
#